data_AF-A0A2E5WYB9-F1
#
_entry.id   AF-A0A2E5WYB9-F1
#
_cell.length_a   1.000
_cell.length_b   1.000
_cell.length_c   1.000
_cell.angle_alpha   90.00
_cell.angle_beta   90.00
_cell.angle_gamma   90.00
#
_symmetry.space_group_name_H-M   'P 1'
#
loop_
_entity.id
_entity.type
_entity.pdbx_description
1 polymer ?
#
loop_
_entity_poly.entity_id
_entity_poly.type
_entity_poly.pdbx_seq_one_letter_code
_entity_poly.pdbx_strand_id
1 'polypeptide(L)' 'MDKNLLAVMALALALPSSILAVAAVVYKLIEQNLVSNMTGLIIILAVIFNIFFLMFKHLRKNKDVSDE' A
#
# COMPACT_ATOMS: atom_id res chain seq x y z
N MET A 1 -19.32 -15.66 8.36
CA MET A 1 -17.89 -15.31 8.40
C MET A 1 -17.81 -13.81 8.56
N ASP A 2 -17.22 -13.32 9.64
CA ASP A 2 -17.28 -11.91 10.02
C ASP A 2 -16.77 -11.00 8.89
N LYS A 3 -17.60 -10.03 8.45
CA LYS A 3 -17.26 -9.09 7.36
C LYS A 3 -15.91 -8.40 7.58
N ASN A 4 -15.55 -8.18 8.84
CA ASN A 4 -14.27 -7.59 9.25
C ASN A 4 -13.08 -8.51 8.94
N LEU A 5 -13.24 -9.83 9.09
CA LEU A 5 -12.19 -10.81 8.82
C LEU A 5 -11.94 -10.96 7.31
N LEU A 6 -13.02 -10.91 6.50
CA LEU A 6 -12.91 -10.90 5.04
C LEU A 6 -12.18 -9.64 4.53
N ALA A 7 -12.49 -8.47 5.10
CA ALA A 7 -11.83 -7.20 4.74
C ALA A 7 -10.34 -7.21 5.08
N VAL A 8 -9.97 -7.72 6.27
CA VAL A 8 -8.56 -7.86 6.69
C VAL A 8 -7.80 -8.84 5.80
N MET A 9 -8.41 -9.98 5.45
CA MET A 9 -7.79 -10.97 4.57
C MET A 9 -7.58 -10.43 3.15
N ALA A 10 -8.57 -9.71 2.59
CA ALA A 10 -8.44 -9.06 1.29
C ALA A 10 -7.34 -8.00 1.28
N LEU A 11 -7.21 -7.22 2.35
CA LEU A 11 -6.13 -6.24 2.52
C LEU A 11 -4.76 -6.89 2.65
N ALA A 12 -4.66 -7.96 3.44
CA ALA A 12 -3.42 -8.70 3.62
C ALA A 12 -2.94 -9.38 2.32
N LEU A 13 -3.85 -9.74 1.42
CA LEU A 13 -3.51 -10.26 0.08
C LEU A 13 -3.17 -9.14 -0.92
N ALA A 14 -3.85 -7.99 -0.84
CA ALA A 14 -3.61 -6.88 -1.75
C ALA A 14 -2.27 -6.16 -1.46
N LEU A 15 -1.90 -6.02 -0.18
CA LEU A 15 -0.68 -5.34 0.26
C LEU A 15 0.61 -5.90 -0.40
N PRO A 16 0.92 -7.21 -0.31
CA PRO A 16 2.11 -7.79 -0.92
C PRO A 16 2.18 -7.56 -2.42
N SER A 17 1.05 -7.72 -3.13
CA SER A 17 0.99 -7.53 -4.58
C SER A 17 1.27 -6.09 -5.01
N SER A 18 0.75 -5.12 -4.24
CA SER A 18 0.98 -3.69 -4.50
C SER A 18 2.43 -3.28 -4.23
N ILE A 19 3.05 -3.83 -3.18
CA ILE A 19 4.46 -3.59 -2.86
C ILE A 19 5.36 -4.17 -3.96
N LEU A 20 5.06 -5.39 -4.44
CA LEU A 20 5.80 -6.02 -5.54
C LEU A 20 5.70 -5.23 -6.85
N ALA A 21 4.50 -4.74 -7.19
CA ALA A 21 4.30 -3.93 -8.40
C ALA A 21 5.13 -2.63 -8.34
N VAL A 22 5.12 -1.95 -7.19
CA VAL A 22 5.90 -0.73 -6.98
C VAL A 22 7.39 -1.02 -7.01
N ALA A 23 7.83 -2.11 -6.37
CA ALA A 23 9.23 -2.53 -6.39
C ALA A 23 9.71 -2.80 -7.83
N ALA A 24 8.91 -3.45 -8.68
CA ALA A 24 9.24 -3.69 -10.07
C ALA A 24 9.38 -2.39 -10.89
N VAL A 25 8.49 -1.41 -10.65
CA VAL A 25 8.58 -0.08 -11.29
C VAL A 25 9.84 0.65 -10.84
N VAL A 26 10.09 0.70 -9.52
CA VAL A 26 11.28 1.36 -8.96
C VAL A 26 12.56 0.70 -9.46
N TYR A 27 12.59 -0.64 -9.57
CA TYR A 27 13.74 -1.37 -10.11
C TYR A 27 14.05 -0.94 -11.55
N LYS A 28 13.03 -0.82 -12.41
CA LYS A 28 13.22 -0.31 -13.78
C LYS A 28 13.73 1.13 -13.81
N LEU A 29 13.27 1.98 -12.89
CA LEU A 29 13.73 3.37 -12.80
C LEU A 29 15.19 3.47 -12.33
N ILE A 30 15.62 2.57 -11.46
CA ILE A 30 17.02 2.44 -11.03
C ILE A 30 17.88 1.95 -12.20
N GLU A 31 17.42 0.94 -12.94
CA GLU A 31 18.13 0.39 -14.10
C GLU A 31 18.38 1.45 -15.19
N GLN A 32 17.40 2.35 -15.39
CA GLN A 32 17.53 3.48 -16.31
C GLN A 32 18.38 4.64 -15.76
N ASN A 33 19.01 4.49 -14.59
CA ASN A 33 19.77 5.53 -13.89
C ASN A 33 18.98 6.83 -13.62
N LEU A 34 17.64 6.77 -13.68
CA LEU A 34 16.78 7.92 -13.36
C LEU A 34 16.69 8.17 -11.86
N VAL A 35 16.89 7.12 -11.06
CA VAL A 35 16.72 7.13 -9.60
C VAL A 35 17.88 6.39 -8.94
N SER A 36 18.54 7.02 -7.96
CA SER A 36 19.59 6.39 -7.17
C SER A 36 19.02 5.34 -6.20
N ASN A 37 19.81 4.32 -5.85
CA ASN A 37 19.40 3.24 -4.93
C ASN A 37 18.77 3.77 -3.62
N MET A 38 19.33 4.83 -3.06
CA MET A 38 18.82 5.43 -1.82
C MET A 38 17.44 6.08 -2.03
N THR A 39 17.25 6.74 -3.17
CA THR A 39 15.97 7.36 -3.56
C THR A 39 14.91 6.29 -3.83
N GLY A 40 15.28 5.17 -4.48
CA GLY A 40 14.38 4.05 -4.71
C GLY A 40 13.86 3.43 -3.41
N LEU A 41 14.74 3.26 -2.41
CA LEU A 41 14.36 2.77 -1.08
C LEU A 41 13.35 3.71 -0.39
N ILE A 42 13.58 5.02 -0.46
CA ILE A 42 12.68 6.04 0.10
C ILE A 42 11.31 5.99 -0.58
N ILE A 43 11.26 5.83 -1.90
CA ILE A 43 9.99 5.71 -2.65
C ILE A 43 9.21 4.48 -2.19
N ILE A 44 9.86 3.32 -2.07
CA ILE A 44 9.19 2.09 -1.60
C ILE A 44 8.62 2.30 -0.19
N LEU A 45 9.40 2.88 0.72
CA LEU A 45 8.93 3.22 2.08
C LEU A 45 7.74 4.19 2.06
N ALA A 46 7.80 5.24 1.25
CA ALA A 46 6.71 6.22 1.12
C ALA A 46 5.43 5.58 0.59
N VAL A 47 5.53 4.67 -0.37
CA VAL A 47 4.37 3.93 -0.90
C VAL A 47 3.77 3.02 0.17
N ILE A 48 4.60 2.25 0.88
CA ILE A 48 4.12 1.40 1.99
C ILE A 48 3.37 2.27 3.00
N PHE A 49 3.96 3.38 3.43
CA PHE A 49 3.34 4.31 4.38
C PHE A 49 2.04 4.90 3.86
N ASN A 50 1.98 5.28 2.58
CA ASN A 50 0.77 5.81 1.95
C ASN A 50 -0.36 4.77 1.89
N ILE A 51 -0.05 3.50 1.60
CA ILE A 51 -1.05 2.41 1.60
C ILE A 51 -1.61 2.21 3.01
N PHE A 52 -0.75 2.15 4.04
CA PHE A 52 -1.20 2.07 5.43
C PHE A 52 -2.01 3.29 5.85
N PHE A 53 -1.60 4.49 5.45
CA PHE A 53 -2.31 5.74 5.74
C PHE A 53 -3.70 5.78 5.10
N LEU A 54 -3.80 5.43 3.82
CA LEU A 54 -5.06 5.32 3.10
C LEU A 54 -5.97 4.28 3.74
N MET A 55 -5.42 3.12 4.11
CA MET A 55 -6.17 2.05 4.78
C MET A 55 -6.71 2.50 6.14
N PHE A 56 -5.87 3.15 6.97
CA PHE A 56 -6.30 3.68 8.26
C PHE A 56 -7.38 4.75 8.09
N LYS A 57 -7.23 5.65 7.10
CA LYS A 57 -8.25 6.65 6.75
C LYS A 57 -9.55 6.01 6.27
N HIS A 58 -9.49 4.96 5.44
CA HIS A 58 -10.67 4.27 4.90
C HIS A 58 -11.41 3.48 6.00
N LEU A 59 -10.68 2.78 6.86
CA LEU A 59 -11.23 2.11 8.04
C LEU A 59 -11.89 3.09 9.01
N ARG A 60 -11.31 4.30 9.18
CA ARG A 60 -11.93 5.37 9.97
C ARG A 60 -13.20 5.92 9.33
N LYS A 61 -13.21 6.11 8.00
CA LYS A 61 -14.35 6.65 7.26
C LYS A 61 -15.53 5.66 7.18
N ASN A 62 -15.28 4.35 7.09
CA ASN A 62 -16.34 3.34 7.06
C ASN A 62 -17.06 3.15 8.41
N LYS A 63 -16.50 3.63 9.53
CA LYS A 63 -17.24 3.69 10.80
C LYS A 63 -18.32 4.78 10.80
N ASP A 64 -18.13 5.85 10.04
CA ASP A 64 -19.04 7.01 10.01
C ASP A 64 -20.25 6.81 9.09
N VAL A 65 -20.18 5.85 8.16
CA VAL A 65 -21.24 5.56 7.17
C VAL A 65 -22.12 4.38 7.59
N SER A 66 -21.82 3.73 8.72
CA SER A 66 -22.61 2.61 9.23
C SER A 66 -23.57 2.99 10.36
N ASP A 67 -23.60 4.26 10.77
CA ASP A 67 -24.44 4.80 11.84
C ASP A 67 -25.52 5.79 11.34
N GLU A 68 -25.78 5.85 10.01
CA GLU A 68 -26.97 6.50 9.42
C GLU A 68 -27.93 5.48 8.79
#